data_AF-A3W6U7-F1
#
_entry.id   AF-A3W6U7-F1
#
_cell.length_a   1.000
_cell.length_b   1.000
_cell.length_c   1.000
_cell.angle_alpha   90.00
_cell.angle_beta   90.00
_cell.angle_gamma   90.00
#
_symmetry.space_group_name_H-M   'P 1'
#
loop_
_entity.id
_entity.type
_entity.pdbx_description
1 polymer ?
#
loop_
_entity_poly.entity_id
_entity_poly.type
_entity_poly.pdbx_seq_one_letter_code
_entity_poly.pdbx_strand_id
1 'polypeptide(L)'
;MSDEQAVDQLVRHPAFRAHDTPLQIFNRATDPFLPRVKDHLHRTLELLDELGLTNHMLVITRWHVLEDDVARLERLQNLKVTILVTWSGISDPRIEPIDSSIAQKSLKTLAAFASRTRRILYWRPIVKGLNDTDDLIAEAHSMSQFADATVFTGLFHREQIRDYLRSVNVPDLYEMVPRRKIFPREVEDRILKAFSNTPIFRKTSCGVAYAHGVHDYNGHLGIERICDICPADQVKICTAAHKPPTQLQLLNFAKEVGLEVDGIEVFPGHIVVGNSTEQQRYFVQHATGFQVHDRAHPHFPGRHGRAEEGWT
;
A
#
# COMPACT_ATOMS: atom_id res chain seq x y z
N MET A 1 -20.51 -9.49 -14.53
CA MET A 1 -19.22 -9.78 -15.19
C MET A 1 -18.64 -10.99 -14.50
N SER A 2 -18.15 -11.98 -15.24
CA SER A 2 -17.48 -13.14 -14.65
C SER A 2 -16.03 -12.82 -14.28
N ASP A 3 -15.39 -13.69 -13.51
CA ASP A 3 -13.99 -13.54 -13.12
C ASP A 3 -13.07 -13.62 -14.35
N GLU A 4 -13.35 -14.51 -15.30
CA GLU A 4 -12.60 -14.64 -16.56
C GLU A 4 -12.66 -13.35 -17.40
N GLN A 5 -13.84 -12.73 -17.50
CA GLN A 5 -14.00 -11.47 -18.23
C GLN A 5 -13.24 -10.33 -17.54
N ALA A 6 -13.24 -10.29 -16.21
CA ALA A 6 -12.52 -9.29 -15.45
C ALA A 6 -11.00 -9.45 -15.60
N VAL A 7 -10.49 -10.69 -15.55
CA VAL A 7 -9.07 -11.00 -15.78
C VAL A 7 -8.66 -10.65 -17.21
N ASP A 8 -9.45 -11.03 -18.22
CA ASP A 8 -9.19 -10.71 -19.62
C ASP A 8 -9.12 -9.20 -19.86
N GLN A 9 -10.08 -8.45 -19.29
CA GLN A 9 -10.08 -6.98 -19.37
C GLN A 9 -8.86 -6.36 -18.69
N LEU A 10 -8.43 -6.91 -17.54
CA LEU A 10 -7.26 -6.44 -16.82
C LEU A 10 -5.97 -6.63 -17.63
N VAL A 11 -5.73 -7.84 -18.14
CA VAL A 11 -4.47 -8.16 -18.83
C VAL A 11 -4.36 -7.52 -20.22
N ARG A 12 -5.50 -7.17 -20.83
CA ARG A 12 -5.56 -6.39 -22.08
C ARG A 12 -5.52 -4.88 -21.87
N HIS A 13 -5.53 -4.41 -20.62
CA HIS A 13 -5.53 -2.99 -20.34
C HIS A 13 -4.20 -2.35 -20.82
N PRO A 14 -4.22 -1.21 -21.54
CA PRO A 14 -2.99 -0.62 -22.09
C PRO A 14 -1.92 -0.28 -21.07
N ALA A 15 -2.31 0.03 -19.83
CA ALA A 15 -1.39 0.32 -18.74
C ALA A 15 -0.89 -0.93 -17.97
N PHE A 16 -1.37 -2.13 -18.31
CA PHE A 16 -0.91 -3.36 -17.66
C PHE A 16 0.37 -3.88 -18.34
N ARG A 17 1.35 -4.25 -17.52
CA ARG A 17 2.59 -4.91 -17.93
C ARG A 17 2.71 -6.22 -17.18
N ALA A 18 2.80 -7.31 -17.94
CA ALA A 18 3.09 -8.62 -17.38
C ALA A 18 4.40 -8.55 -16.57
N HIS A 19 4.41 -9.19 -15.40
CA HIS A 19 5.51 -9.28 -14.45
C HIS A 19 5.86 -7.97 -13.70
N ASP A 20 5.56 -6.81 -14.27
CA ASP A 20 5.99 -5.51 -13.72
C ASP A 20 4.89 -4.77 -12.95
N THR A 21 3.67 -4.69 -13.48
CA THR A 21 2.61 -3.89 -12.87
C THR A 21 2.16 -4.49 -11.54
N PRO A 22 2.32 -3.81 -10.39
CA PRO A 22 1.72 -4.28 -9.14
C PRO A 22 0.20 -4.19 -9.26
N LEU A 23 -0.47 -5.26 -8.87
CA LEU A 23 -1.91 -5.39 -8.93
C LEU A 23 -2.51 -5.36 -7.53
N GLN A 24 -3.65 -4.70 -7.41
CA GLN A 24 -4.48 -4.74 -6.22
C GLN A 24 -5.93 -4.94 -6.63
N ILE A 25 -6.51 -6.08 -6.26
CA ILE A 25 -7.87 -6.47 -6.63
C ILE A 25 -8.80 -6.37 -5.43
N PHE A 26 -10.10 -6.17 -5.70
CA PHE A 26 -11.17 -6.10 -4.70
C PHE A 26 -11.02 -5.05 -3.59
N ASN A 27 -10.16 -4.02 -3.73
CA ASN A 27 -9.92 -3.06 -2.62
C ASN A 27 -11.00 -1.98 -2.45
N ARG A 28 -11.71 -1.63 -3.53
CA ARG A 28 -12.40 -0.32 -3.60
C ARG A 28 -13.81 -0.37 -3.06
N ALA A 29 -14.50 -1.50 -3.27
CA ALA A 29 -15.93 -1.63 -3.04
C ALA A 29 -16.28 -2.67 -1.96
N THR A 30 -15.35 -3.54 -1.59
CA THR A 30 -15.62 -4.66 -0.69
C THR A 30 -14.35 -5.15 0.00
N ASP A 31 -14.47 -6.08 0.93
CA ASP A 31 -13.35 -6.82 1.48
C ASP A 31 -13.22 -8.17 0.74
N PRO A 32 -12.00 -8.56 0.28
CA PRO A 32 -11.79 -9.74 -0.55
C PRO A 32 -12.10 -11.06 0.15
N PHE A 33 -12.07 -11.13 1.48
CA PHE A 33 -12.31 -12.37 2.24
C PHE A 33 -13.73 -12.53 2.78
N LEU A 34 -14.64 -11.61 2.46
CA LEU A 34 -16.06 -11.80 2.80
C LEU A 34 -16.62 -13.07 2.15
N PRO A 35 -17.54 -13.82 2.81
CA PRO A 35 -18.01 -15.12 2.31
C PRO A 35 -18.53 -15.12 0.87
N ARG A 36 -19.12 -14.01 0.40
CA ARG A 36 -19.66 -13.88 -0.97
C ARG A 36 -18.63 -13.40 -2.02
N VAL A 37 -17.44 -13.00 -1.58
CA VAL A 37 -16.39 -12.41 -2.44
C VAL A 37 -15.19 -13.35 -2.54
N LYS A 38 -14.93 -14.11 -1.49
CA LYS A 38 -13.74 -14.94 -1.32
C LYS A 38 -13.49 -15.92 -2.45
N ASP A 39 -14.53 -16.54 -2.99
CA ASP A 39 -14.38 -17.45 -4.12
C ASP A 39 -13.98 -16.73 -5.40
N HIS A 40 -14.52 -15.53 -5.64
CA HIS A 40 -14.13 -14.67 -6.77
C HIS A 40 -12.68 -14.17 -6.63
N LEU A 41 -12.25 -13.83 -5.41
CA LEU A 41 -10.86 -13.50 -5.11
C LEU A 41 -9.95 -14.66 -5.55
N HIS A 42 -10.17 -15.84 -5.00
CA HIS A 42 -9.29 -16.98 -5.27
C HIS A 42 -9.33 -17.39 -6.74
N ARG A 43 -10.51 -17.41 -7.38
CA ARG A 43 -10.63 -17.72 -8.81
C ARG A 43 -9.87 -16.72 -9.68
N THR A 44 -9.95 -15.43 -9.38
CA THR A 44 -9.21 -14.37 -10.09
C THR A 44 -7.70 -14.56 -9.93
N LEU A 45 -7.24 -14.91 -8.73
CA LEU A 45 -5.82 -15.17 -8.48
C LEU A 45 -5.33 -16.42 -9.24
N GLU A 46 -6.09 -17.50 -9.21
CA GLU A 46 -5.81 -18.74 -9.94
C GLU A 46 -5.71 -18.47 -11.46
N LEU A 47 -6.67 -17.76 -12.04
CA LEU A 47 -6.65 -17.37 -13.47
C LEU A 47 -5.43 -16.52 -13.84
N LEU A 48 -5.05 -15.56 -12.99
CA LEU A 48 -3.86 -14.73 -13.24
C LEU A 48 -2.56 -15.54 -13.11
N ASP A 49 -2.53 -16.49 -12.18
CA ASP A 49 -1.39 -17.38 -11.96
C ASP A 49 -1.20 -18.39 -13.10
N GLU A 50 -2.29 -18.92 -13.65
CA GLU A 50 -2.33 -19.81 -14.83
C GLU A 50 -1.73 -19.15 -16.08
N LEU A 51 -1.74 -17.81 -16.16
CA LEU A 51 -1.07 -17.06 -17.22
C LEU A 51 0.45 -16.94 -17.04
N GLY A 52 1.02 -17.53 -15.98
CA GLY A 52 2.46 -17.47 -15.68
C GLY A 52 2.95 -16.13 -15.14
N LEU A 53 2.04 -15.26 -14.71
CA LEU A 53 2.36 -13.90 -14.25
C LEU A 53 3.11 -13.92 -12.91
N THR A 54 4.13 -13.08 -12.79
CA THR A 54 4.95 -12.94 -11.56
C THR A 54 4.81 -11.58 -10.89
N ASN A 55 3.75 -10.85 -11.28
CA ASN A 55 3.38 -9.55 -10.74
C ASN A 55 3.21 -9.61 -9.22
N HIS A 56 3.51 -8.49 -8.55
CA HIS A 56 3.07 -8.30 -7.17
C HIS A 56 1.55 -8.26 -7.11
N MET A 57 0.97 -9.10 -6.25
CA MET A 57 -0.46 -9.17 -6.06
C MET A 57 -0.81 -8.83 -4.62
N LEU A 58 -1.44 -7.67 -4.42
CA LEU A 58 -1.79 -7.13 -3.11
C LEU A 58 -3.26 -7.40 -2.82
N VAL A 59 -3.53 -8.09 -1.73
CA VAL A 59 -4.88 -8.35 -1.22
C VAL A 59 -4.98 -7.70 0.16
N ILE A 60 -5.85 -6.69 0.29
CA ILE A 60 -6.02 -5.96 1.54
C ILE A 60 -7.31 -6.39 2.20
N THR A 61 -7.22 -6.84 3.45
CA THR A 61 -8.38 -7.32 4.19
C THR A 61 -8.34 -6.86 5.63
N ARG A 62 -9.51 -6.67 6.22
CA ARG A 62 -9.74 -6.55 7.66
C ARG A 62 -10.53 -7.75 8.20
N TRP A 63 -10.77 -8.75 7.36
CA TRP A 63 -11.65 -9.88 7.63
C TRP A 63 -10.89 -11.17 7.90
N HIS A 64 -11.64 -12.25 8.13
CA HIS A 64 -11.10 -13.57 8.46
C HIS A 64 -10.34 -14.18 7.29
N VAL A 65 -9.06 -14.47 7.50
CA VAL A 65 -8.26 -15.35 6.65
C VAL A 65 -8.18 -16.69 7.35
N LEU A 66 -8.77 -17.72 6.73
CA LEU A 66 -8.83 -19.07 7.30
C LEU A 66 -7.69 -19.94 6.76
N GLU A 67 -7.43 -21.07 7.40
CA GLU A 67 -6.41 -22.04 6.98
C GLU A 67 -6.64 -22.51 5.53
N ASP A 68 -7.88 -22.86 5.18
CA ASP A 68 -8.25 -23.23 3.81
C ASP A 68 -7.92 -22.13 2.80
N ASP A 69 -8.08 -20.87 3.19
CA ASP A 69 -7.72 -19.75 2.31
C ASP A 69 -6.22 -19.71 2.06
N VAL A 70 -5.42 -19.86 3.11
CA VAL A 70 -3.96 -19.93 2.99
C VAL A 70 -3.55 -21.11 2.12
N ALA A 71 -4.16 -22.28 2.32
CA ALA A 71 -3.91 -23.46 1.50
C ALA A 71 -4.22 -23.24 0.01
N ARG A 72 -5.21 -22.42 -0.34
CA ARG A 72 -5.47 -22.03 -1.74
C ARG A 72 -4.39 -21.11 -2.28
N LEU A 73 -4.01 -20.09 -1.52
CA LEU A 73 -2.98 -19.11 -1.92
C LEU A 73 -1.61 -19.77 -2.12
N GLU A 74 -1.27 -20.75 -1.28
CA GLU A 74 0.00 -21.49 -1.37
C GLU A 74 0.06 -22.45 -2.57
N ARG A 75 -1.06 -22.77 -3.23
CA ARG A 75 -1.07 -23.56 -4.47
C ARG A 75 -0.72 -22.75 -5.72
N LEU A 76 -0.85 -21.43 -5.67
CA LEU A 76 -0.40 -20.57 -6.76
C LEU A 76 1.12 -20.72 -6.92
N GLN A 77 1.62 -20.65 -8.15
CA GLN A 77 3.03 -20.95 -8.46
C GLN A 77 3.84 -19.70 -8.80
N ASN A 78 3.23 -18.74 -9.49
CA ASN A 78 3.94 -17.66 -10.17
C ASN A 78 3.77 -16.31 -9.46
N LEU A 79 2.55 -15.99 -9.01
CA LEU A 79 2.22 -14.67 -8.46
C LEU A 79 2.92 -14.41 -7.12
N LYS A 80 3.42 -13.18 -6.92
CA LYS A 80 3.97 -12.72 -5.64
C LYS A 80 2.85 -12.16 -4.76
N VAL A 81 2.10 -13.07 -4.15
CA VAL A 81 0.93 -12.71 -3.33
C VAL A 81 1.36 -12.12 -1.99
N THR A 82 0.71 -11.03 -1.62
CA THR A 82 0.86 -10.38 -0.32
C THR A 82 -0.50 -10.07 0.28
N ILE A 83 -0.78 -10.61 1.47
CA ILE A 83 -1.96 -10.28 2.25
C ILE A 83 -1.60 -9.15 3.21
N LEU A 84 -2.26 -8.01 3.05
CA LEU A 84 -2.15 -6.85 3.94
C LEU A 84 -3.32 -6.88 4.92
N VAL A 85 -3.03 -7.34 6.14
CA VAL A 85 -4.02 -7.44 7.21
C VAL A 85 -4.16 -6.08 7.88
N THR A 86 -5.30 -5.44 7.62
CA THR A 86 -5.64 -4.12 8.14
C THR A 86 -6.04 -4.22 9.59
N TRP A 87 -5.28 -3.55 10.45
CA TRP A 87 -5.59 -3.39 11.87
C TRP A 87 -5.57 -1.89 12.19
N SER A 88 -6.60 -1.39 12.86
CA SER A 88 -6.65 -0.01 13.32
C SER A 88 -6.42 0.09 14.83
N GLY A 89 -6.89 -0.89 15.62
CA GLY A 89 -6.89 -0.78 17.08
C GLY A 89 -7.96 0.19 17.61
N ILE A 90 -8.85 0.69 16.75
CA ILE A 90 -10.00 1.51 17.15
C ILE A 90 -11.06 0.60 17.75
N SER A 91 -11.47 0.86 18.99
CA SER A 91 -12.47 0.08 19.70
C SER A 91 -13.90 0.65 19.60
N ASP A 92 -14.07 1.90 19.15
CA ASP A 92 -15.39 2.51 18.99
C ASP A 92 -16.10 1.90 17.77
N PRO A 93 -17.17 1.11 17.95
CA PRO A 93 -17.85 0.42 16.86
C PRO A 93 -18.57 1.36 15.88
N ARG A 94 -18.77 2.62 16.26
CA ARG A 94 -19.31 3.66 15.35
C ARG A 94 -18.28 4.09 14.32
N ILE A 95 -16.98 3.95 14.64
CA ILE A 95 -15.86 4.33 13.78
C ILE A 95 -15.30 3.11 13.05
N GLU A 96 -15.03 2.03 13.79
CA GLU A 96 -14.58 0.76 13.23
C GLU A 96 -15.52 -0.36 13.69
N PRO A 97 -16.51 -0.74 12.86
CA PRO A 97 -17.49 -1.76 13.24
C PRO A 97 -16.92 -3.18 13.23
N ILE A 98 -15.70 -3.37 12.70
CA ILE A 98 -15.04 -4.68 12.62
C ILE A 98 -14.13 -4.87 13.82
N ASP A 99 -14.31 -5.97 14.55
CA ASP A 99 -13.47 -6.31 15.69
C ASP A 99 -12.01 -6.48 15.28
N SER A 100 -11.13 -5.68 15.88
CA SER A 100 -9.67 -5.72 15.65
C SER A 100 -9.05 -7.08 15.99
N SER A 101 -9.69 -7.91 16.83
CA SER A 101 -9.25 -9.29 17.12
C SER A 101 -9.25 -10.18 15.87
N ILE A 102 -10.07 -9.86 14.85
CA ILE A 102 -10.11 -10.58 13.58
C ILE A 102 -8.78 -10.45 12.85
N ALA A 103 -8.24 -9.24 12.75
CA ALA A 103 -6.96 -8.98 12.12
C ALA A 103 -5.82 -9.72 12.84
N GLN A 104 -5.82 -9.74 14.18
CA GLN A 104 -4.83 -10.49 14.95
C GLN A 104 -4.90 -12.00 14.67
N LYS A 105 -6.11 -12.58 14.61
CA LYS A 105 -6.31 -14.00 14.26
C LYS A 105 -5.85 -14.29 12.84
N SER A 106 -6.23 -13.46 11.86
CA SER A 106 -5.82 -13.60 10.46
C SER A 106 -4.30 -13.56 10.29
N LEU A 107 -3.60 -12.65 10.99
CA LEU A 107 -2.13 -12.62 10.99
C LEU A 107 -1.54 -13.89 11.58
N LYS A 108 -2.08 -14.41 12.69
CA LYS A 108 -1.61 -15.67 13.29
C LYS A 108 -1.86 -16.88 12.38
N THR A 109 -3.01 -16.94 11.70
CA THR A 109 -3.28 -17.98 10.69
C THR A 109 -2.27 -17.91 9.55
N LEU A 110 -2.07 -16.73 8.96
CA LEU A 110 -1.03 -16.54 7.95
C LEU A 110 0.36 -16.89 8.50
N ALA A 111 0.64 -16.57 9.77
CA ALA A 111 1.88 -16.90 10.45
C ALA A 111 2.17 -18.40 10.49
N ALA A 112 1.15 -19.18 10.84
CA ALA A 112 1.25 -20.62 11.01
C ALA A 112 1.30 -21.40 9.69
N PHE A 113 0.59 -20.93 8.66
CA PHE A 113 0.31 -21.74 7.47
C PHE A 113 0.90 -21.22 6.16
N ALA A 114 1.28 -19.93 6.08
CA ALA A 114 1.84 -19.37 4.84
C ALA A 114 3.37 -19.49 4.81
N SER A 115 3.91 -19.93 3.67
CA SER A 115 5.34 -20.03 3.41
C SER A 115 5.79 -19.08 2.28
N ARG A 116 5.03 -19.04 1.19
CA ARG A 116 5.30 -18.25 -0.01
C ARG A 116 4.53 -16.93 -0.01
N THR A 117 3.28 -16.98 0.41
CA THR A 117 2.43 -15.79 0.56
C THR A 117 2.97 -14.90 1.66
N ARG A 118 3.24 -13.63 1.32
CA ARG A 118 3.72 -12.66 2.30
C ARG A 118 2.59 -12.05 3.09
N ARG A 119 2.84 -11.78 4.36
CA ARG A 119 1.88 -11.25 5.33
C ARG A 119 2.40 -9.93 5.88
N ILE A 120 1.60 -8.89 5.72
CA ILE A 120 1.94 -7.55 6.19
C ILE A 120 0.95 -7.14 7.27
N LEU A 121 1.46 -6.73 8.43
CA LEU A 121 0.67 -5.95 9.37
C LEU A 121 0.47 -4.57 8.75
N TYR A 122 -0.74 -4.32 8.27
CA TYR A 122 -1.10 -3.05 7.64
C TYR A 122 -1.84 -2.17 8.65
N TRP A 123 -1.07 -1.49 9.48
CA TRP A 123 -1.58 -0.68 10.56
C TRP A 123 -2.17 0.64 10.04
N ARG A 124 -3.50 0.68 9.90
CA ARG A 124 -4.22 1.85 9.41
C ARG A 124 -5.74 1.80 9.69
N PRO A 125 -6.38 2.98 9.72
CA PRO A 125 -5.74 4.30 9.85
C PRO A 125 -5.24 4.50 11.28
N ILE A 126 -4.18 5.30 11.45
CA ILE A 126 -3.78 5.83 12.75
C ILE A 126 -4.25 7.29 12.86
N VAL A 127 -4.94 7.61 13.94
CA VAL A 127 -5.55 8.91 14.23
C VAL A 127 -5.12 9.35 15.62
N LYS A 128 -4.52 10.54 15.68
CA LYS A 128 -4.06 11.14 16.94
C LYS A 128 -5.22 11.31 17.91
N GLY A 129 -5.04 10.90 19.16
CA GLY A 129 -6.03 10.97 20.22
C GLY A 129 -7.14 9.90 20.15
N LEU A 130 -7.13 9.04 19.13
CA LEU A 130 -8.12 7.97 18.98
C LEU A 130 -7.53 6.58 19.16
N ASN A 131 -6.43 6.28 18.46
CA ASN A 131 -5.82 4.95 18.45
C ASN A 131 -4.28 5.00 18.41
N ASP A 132 -3.70 5.97 19.11
CA ASP A 132 -2.26 6.23 19.18
C ASP A 132 -1.71 6.17 20.62
N THR A 133 -2.35 5.42 21.52
CA THR A 133 -1.84 5.21 22.90
C THR A 133 -0.61 4.32 22.90
N ASP A 134 0.20 4.40 23.95
CA ASP A 134 1.40 3.55 24.09
C ASP A 134 1.03 2.06 24.14
N ASP A 135 -0.11 1.70 24.73
CA ASP A 135 -0.60 0.32 24.75
C ASP A 135 -0.93 -0.21 23.34
N LEU A 136 -1.60 0.60 22.51
CA LEU A 136 -1.90 0.22 21.13
C LEU A 136 -0.64 0.16 20.26
N ILE A 137 0.34 1.05 20.50
CA ILE A 137 1.65 0.98 19.84
C ILE A 137 2.36 -0.33 20.23
N ALA A 138 2.34 -0.71 21.52
CA ALA A 138 2.93 -1.95 22.01
C ALA A 138 2.21 -3.18 21.45
N GLU A 139 0.88 -3.12 21.31
CA GLU A 139 0.10 -4.19 20.67
C GLU A 139 0.47 -4.36 19.19
N ALA A 140 0.57 -3.26 18.43
CA ALA A 140 1.04 -3.29 17.05
C ALA A 140 2.45 -3.89 16.93
N HIS A 141 3.34 -3.54 17.86
CA HIS A 141 4.69 -4.10 17.92
C HIS A 141 4.67 -5.61 18.21
N SER A 142 3.87 -6.06 19.16
CA SER A 142 3.67 -7.50 19.43
C SER A 142 3.12 -8.23 18.21
N MET A 143 2.13 -7.65 17.53
CA MET A 143 1.55 -8.22 16.30
C MET A 143 2.55 -8.29 15.14
N SER A 144 3.52 -7.36 15.08
CA SER A 144 4.53 -7.35 14.02
C SER A 144 5.37 -8.63 13.97
N GLN A 145 5.49 -9.36 15.09
CA GLN A 145 6.21 -10.64 15.16
C GLN A 145 5.56 -11.75 14.30
N PHE A 146 4.28 -11.58 13.95
CA PHE A 146 3.56 -12.50 13.07
C PHE A 146 3.60 -12.05 11.60
N ALA A 147 4.21 -10.91 11.27
CA ALA A 147 4.23 -10.35 9.93
C ALA A 147 5.64 -10.39 9.32
N ASP A 148 5.73 -10.49 8.00
CA ASP A 148 7.01 -10.36 7.27
C ASP A 148 7.46 -8.88 7.21
N ALA A 149 6.50 -7.96 7.28
CA ALA A 149 6.73 -6.52 7.37
C ALA A 149 5.58 -5.80 8.06
N THR A 150 5.86 -4.65 8.66
CA THR A 150 4.83 -3.74 9.19
C THR A 150 4.80 -2.45 8.39
N VAL A 151 3.61 -2.03 7.96
CA VAL A 151 3.39 -0.76 7.26
C VAL A 151 2.36 0.04 8.04
N PHE A 152 2.67 1.30 8.30
CA PHE A 152 1.82 2.20 9.09
C PHE A 152 1.45 3.45 8.30
N THR A 153 0.21 3.92 8.46
CA THR A 153 -0.26 5.12 7.75
C THR A 153 -1.49 5.72 8.43
N GLY A 154 -1.61 7.05 8.34
CA GLY A 154 -2.74 7.76 8.94
C GLY A 154 -4.02 7.78 8.10
N LEU A 155 -4.93 8.66 8.50
CA LEU A 155 -6.29 8.74 7.96
C LEU A 155 -6.32 9.41 6.60
N PHE A 156 -7.03 8.79 5.65
CA PHE A 156 -7.43 9.48 4.43
C PHE A 156 -8.77 10.17 4.66
N HIS A 157 -8.74 11.38 5.21
CA HIS A 157 -9.94 12.09 5.63
C HIS A 157 -10.64 12.72 4.42
N ARG A 158 -11.74 12.11 3.97
CA ARG A 158 -12.57 12.58 2.85
C ARG A 158 -13.91 13.12 3.38
N GLU A 159 -14.55 14.01 2.62
CA GLU A 159 -15.87 14.60 2.94
C GLU A 159 -16.87 13.50 3.32
N GLN A 160 -16.94 12.44 2.52
CA GLN A 160 -17.87 11.33 2.76
C GLN A 160 -17.63 10.61 4.09
N ILE A 161 -16.36 10.50 4.52
CA ILE A 161 -16.02 9.88 5.81
C ILE A 161 -16.42 10.82 6.94
N ARG A 162 -16.14 12.13 6.81
CA ARG A 162 -16.54 13.14 7.79
C ARG A 162 -18.05 13.18 7.96
N ASP A 163 -18.80 13.22 6.87
CA ASP A 163 -20.27 13.26 6.88
C ASP A 163 -20.86 12.00 7.51
N TYR A 164 -20.31 10.82 7.19
CA TYR A 164 -20.70 9.57 7.84
C TYR A 164 -20.44 9.62 9.35
N LEU A 165 -19.25 10.01 9.78
CA LEU A 165 -18.89 10.07 11.20
C LEU A 165 -19.81 11.04 11.97
N ARG A 166 -20.11 12.21 11.40
CA ARG A 166 -21.11 13.15 11.96
C ARG A 166 -22.49 12.51 12.05
N SER A 167 -22.93 11.75 11.04
CA SER A 167 -24.24 11.07 11.05
C SER A 167 -24.38 10.03 12.18
N VAL A 168 -23.26 9.48 12.67
CA VAL A 168 -23.21 8.54 13.80
C VAL A 168 -22.74 9.19 15.11
N ASN A 169 -22.79 10.52 15.19
CA ASN A 169 -22.42 11.33 16.35
C ASN A 169 -20.96 11.14 16.81
N VAL A 170 -20.07 10.96 15.85
CA VAL A 170 -18.62 11.03 16.06
C VAL A 170 -18.15 12.45 15.71
N PRO A 171 -17.49 13.17 16.63
CA PRO A 171 -16.92 14.48 16.35
C PRO A 171 -15.93 14.45 15.19
N ASP A 172 -15.72 15.59 14.54
CA ASP A 172 -14.69 15.72 13.52
C ASP A 172 -13.32 15.37 14.11
N LEU A 173 -12.67 14.37 13.51
CA LEU A 173 -11.35 13.89 13.93
C LEU A 173 -10.23 14.87 13.56
N TYR A 174 -10.47 15.68 12.53
CA TYR A 174 -9.56 16.69 11.99
C TYR A 174 -10.38 17.81 11.37
N GLU A 175 -9.81 19.01 11.34
CA GLU A 175 -10.50 20.18 10.79
C GLU A 175 -10.54 20.14 9.26
N MET A 176 -9.44 19.74 8.63
CA MET A 176 -9.32 19.73 7.17
C MET A 176 -9.67 18.38 6.58
N VAL A 177 -10.04 18.43 5.29
CA VAL A 177 -10.30 17.26 4.43
C VAL A 177 -9.29 17.27 3.28
N PRO A 178 -7.99 17.04 3.57
CA PRO A 178 -6.94 17.19 2.57
C PRO A 178 -6.95 16.06 1.55
N ARG A 179 -6.38 16.33 0.37
CA ARG A 179 -6.17 15.32 -0.68
C ARG A 179 -5.26 14.16 -0.24
N ARG A 180 -4.38 14.39 0.74
CA ARG A 180 -3.40 13.41 1.23
C ARG A 180 -3.79 12.92 2.62
N LYS A 181 -3.19 11.81 3.06
CA LYS A 181 -3.44 11.29 4.40
C LYS A 181 -2.89 12.23 5.47
N ILE A 182 -3.67 12.42 6.52
CA ILE A 182 -3.26 13.12 7.74
C ILE A 182 -2.56 12.09 8.62
N PHE A 183 -1.34 12.40 9.06
CA PHE A 183 -0.63 11.56 10.01
C PHE A 183 0.41 12.39 10.79
N PRO A 184 0.10 12.74 12.05
CA PRO A 184 0.93 13.68 12.82
C PRO A 184 2.35 13.18 13.09
N ARG A 185 3.32 14.12 13.06
CA ARG A 185 4.75 13.81 13.24
C ARG A 185 5.07 13.23 14.62
N GLU A 186 4.49 13.79 15.67
CA GLU A 186 4.68 13.31 17.05
C GLU A 186 4.25 11.84 17.24
N VAL A 187 3.18 11.41 16.53
CA VAL A 187 2.69 10.03 16.57
C VAL A 187 3.66 9.11 15.84
N GLU A 188 4.17 9.56 14.68
CA GLU A 188 5.23 8.85 13.98
C GLU A 188 6.48 8.68 14.84
N ASP A 189 6.96 9.73 15.51
CA ASP A 189 8.18 9.68 16.33
C ASP A 189 8.03 8.67 17.49
N ARG A 190 6.85 8.61 18.13
CA ARG A 190 6.53 7.61 19.16
C ARG A 190 6.53 6.18 18.61
N ILE A 191 5.94 5.98 17.43
CA ILE A 191 5.93 4.67 16.76
C ILE A 191 7.35 4.23 16.39
N LEU A 192 8.13 5.11 15.76
CA LEU A 192 9.51 4.78 15.36
C LEU A 192 10.39 4.47 16.57
N LYS A 193 10.18 5.15 17.70
CA LYS A 193 10.86 4.84 18.96
C LYS A 193 10.52 3.42 19.45
N ALA A 194 9.24 3.05 19.43
CA ALA A 194 8.79 1.71 19.83
C ALA A 194 9.29 0.60 18.90
N PHE A 195 9.44 0.90 17.60
CA PHE A 195 9.92 -0.03 16.57
C PHE A 195 11.43 0.07 16.30
N SER A 196 12.22 0.71 17.16
CA SER A 196 13.65 1.02 16.90
C SER A 196 14.51 -0.15 16.41
N ASN A 197 14.20 -1.39 16.80
CA ASN A 197 14.91 -2.60 16.38
C ASN A 197 14.10 -3.52 15.44
N THR A 198 12.89 -3.10 15.05
CA THR A 198 11.97 -3.89 14.23
C THR A 198 11.66 -3.13 12.93
N PRO A 199 11.95 -3.69 11.74
CA PRO A 199 11.65 -3.03 10.48
C PRO A 199 10.18 -2.60 10.37
N ILE A 200 9.96 -1.31 10.09
CA ILE A 200 8.64 -0.72 9.85
C ILE A 200 8.72 0.29 8.71
N PHE A 201 7.67 0.41 7.89
CA PHE A 201 7.70 1.16 6.65
C PHE A 201 6.57 2.19 6.55
N ARG A 202 6.91 3.40 6.10
CA ARG A 202 5.93 4.48 5.78
C ARG A 202 5.12 4.19 4.51
N LYS A 203 5.66 3.35 3.62
CA LYS A 203 5.14 3.09 2.28
C LYS A 203 4.80 1.63 2.13
N THR A 204 3.57 1.37 1.70
CA THR A 204 3.08 0.00 1.46
C THR A 204 4.01 -0.77 0.54
N SER A 205 4.44 -0.16 -0.57
CA SER A 205 5.30 -0.82 -1.54
C SER A 205 6.69 -1.14 -1.00
N CYS A 206 7.27 -0.31 -0.12
CA CYS A 206 8.53 -0.63 0.54
C CYS A 206 8.38 -1.85 1.47
N GLY A 207 7.29 -1.93 2.25
CA GLY A 207 7.04 -3.09 3.11
C GLY A 207 6.78 -4.38 2.32
N VAL A 208 6.05 -4.29 1.19
CA VAL A 208 5.85 -5.41 0.26
C VAL A 208 7.17 -5.84 -0.37
N ALA A 209 7.94 -4.91 -0.88
CA ALA A 209 9.23 -5.19 -1.50
C ALA A 209 10.20 -5.85 -0.51
N TYR A 210 10.25 -5.36 0.73
CA TYR A 210 11.03 -5.97 1.80
C TYR A 210 10.61 -7.41 2.10
N ALA A 211 9.31 -7.67 2.27
CA ALA A 211 8.80 -9.01 2.53
C ALA A 211 9.14 -10.00 1.39
N HIS A 212 9.27 -9.53 0.16
CA HIS A 212 9.65 -10.34 -1.00
C HIS A 212 11.15 -10.32 -1.33
N GLY A 213 11.98 -9.57 -0.59
CA GLY A 213 13.41 -9.43 -0.88
C GLY A 213 13.73 -8.78 -2.22
N VAL A 214 12.87 -7.87 -2.69
CA VAL A 214 13.02 -7.15 -3.97
C VAL A 214 13.09 -5.65 -3.76
N HIS A 215 13.36 -4.88 -4.82
CA HIS A 215 13.34 -3.41 -4.75
C HIS A 215 11.91 -2.86 -4.72
N ASP A 216 11.75 -1.65 -4.19
CA ASP A 216 10.46 -0.95 -4.16
C ASP A 216 9.97 -0.61 -5.59
N TYR A 217 8.85 -1.21 -5.98
CA TYR A 217 8.24 -1.03 -7.30
C TYR A 217 7.59 0.35 -7.51
N ASN A 218 7.48 1.17 -6.46
CA ASN A 218 7.01 2.56 -6.58
C ASN A 218 8.14 3.59 -6.63
N GLY A 219 9.40 3.21 -6.44
CA GLY A 219 10.51 4.12 -6.68
C GLY A 219 10.67 5.26 -5.68
N HIS A 220 10.56 4.99 -4.38
CA HIS A 220 10.73 6.03 -3.35
C HIS A 220 12.19 6.39 -3.05
N LEU A 221 13.17 5.66 -3.60
CA LEU A 221 14.58 5.95 -3.38
C LEU A 221 14.94 7.35 -3.92
N GLY A 222 15.75 8.09 -3.17
CA GLY A 222 16.16 9.45 -3.53
C GLY A 222 15.17 10.54 -3.12
N ILE A 223 14.02 10.18 -2.52
CA ILE A 223 13.14 11.15 -1.86
C ILE A 223 13.58 11.34 -0.42
N GLU A 224 13.78 12.61 -0.07
CA GLU A 224 14.25 13.02 1.24
C GLU A 224 13.38 12.43 2.37
N ARG A 225 14.05 11.85 3.37
CA ARG A 225 13.45 11.33 4.62
C ARG A 225 12.39 10.24 4.43
N ILE A 226 12.30 9.57 3.28
CA ILE A 226 11.47 8.36 3.16
C ILE A 226 12.24 7.13 3.64
N CYS A 227 13.47 6.97 3.15
CA CYS A 227 14.29 5.77 3.35
C CYS A 227 15.14 5.78 4.62
N ASP A 228 15.13 6.85 5.41
CA ASP A 228 15.87 6.99 6.68
C ASP A 228 15.43 5.99 7.77
N ILE A 229 14.26 5.36 7.62
CA ILE A 229 13.79 4.28 8.50
C ILE A 229 13.88 2.89 7.87
N CYS A 230 14.26 2.79 6.59
CA CYS A 230 14.34 1.50 5.91
C CYS A 230 15.59 0.74 6.38
N PRO A 231 15.53 -0.61 6.52
CA PRO A 231 16.71 -1.41 6.79
C PRO A 231 17.82 -1.19 5.76
N ALA A 232 19.07 -1.14 6.19
CA ALA A 232 20.21 -0.86 5.32
C ALA A 232 20.31 -1.84 4.13
N ASP A 233 20.03 -3.12 4.35
CA ASP A 233 20.07 -4.12 3.29
C ASP A 233 18.96 -3.91 2.26
N GLN A 234 17.78 -3.47 2.68
CA GLN A 234 16.71 -3.08 1.75
C GLN A 234 17.11 -1.85 0.93
N VAL A 235 17.77 -0.86 1.55
CA VAL A 235 18.28 0.32 0.84
C VAL A 235 19.32 -0.08 -0.20
N LYS A 236 20.19 -1.07 0.09
CA LYS A 236 21.14 -1.61 -0.90
C LYS A 236 20.42 -2.24 -2.09
N ILE A 237 19.39 -3.07 -1.84
CA ILE A 237 18.58 -3.69 -2.90
C ILE A 237 17.94 -2.62 -3.80
N CYS A 238 17.31 -1.61 -3.18
CA CYS A 238 16.71 -0.51 -3.93
C CYS A 238 17.75 0.30 -4.72
N THR A 239 18.92 0.57 -4.12
CA THR A 239 20.00 1.33 -4.78
C THR A 239 20.56 0.60 -5.98
N ALA A 240 20.74 -0.72 -5.90
CA ALA A 240 21.21 -1.53 -7.01
C ALA A 240 20.22 -1.57 -8.19
N ALA A 241 18.91 -1.48 -7.89
CA ALA A 241 17.86 -1.43 -8.90
C ALA A 241 17.62 -0.02 -9.48
N HIS A 242 18.01 1.04 -8.76
CA HIS A 242 17.72 2.42 -9.13
C HIS A 242 18.52 2.87 -10.35
N LYS A 243 17.84 3.02 -11.48
CA LYS A 243 18.45 3.43 -12.75
C LYS A 243 17.67 4.62 -13.32
N PRO A 244 18.25 5.83 -13.34
CA PRO A 244 17.62 6.98 -13.98
C PRO A 244 17.21 6.66 -15.41
N PRO A 245 15.93 6.82 -15.79
CA PRO A 245 15.48 6.55 -17.14
C PRO A 245 16.07 7.60 -18.11
N THR A 246 16.41 7.16 -19.32
CA THR A 246 16.81 8.09 -20.39
C THR A 246 15.63 8.94 -20.85
N GLN A 247 15.92 10.11 -21.41
CA GLN A 247 14.89 10.98 -21.99
C GLN A 247 14.04 10.23 -23.04
N LEU A 248 14.66 9.42 -23.89
CA LEU A 248 13.95 8.62 -24.90
C LEU A 248 13.00 7.60 -24.27
N GLN A 249 13.41 6.91 -23.20
CA GLN A 249 12.53 5.98 -22.48
C GLN A 249 11.32 6.70 -21.89
N LEU A 250 11.52 7.85 -21.26
CA LEU A 250 10.43 8.65 -20.69
C LEU A 250 9.44 9.12 -21.76
N LEU A 251 9.93 9.62 -22.90
CA LEU A 251 9.09 10.05 -24.00
C LEU A 251 8.25 8.88 -24.55
N ASN A 252 8.82 7.69 -24.65
CA ASN A 252 8.11 6.50 -25.10
C ASN A 252 7.00 6.10 -24.11
N PHE A 253 7.31 6.05 -22.81
CA PHE A 253 6.30 5.73 -21.78
C PHE A 253 5.19 6.79 -21.73
N ALA A 254 5.54 8.06 -21.82
CA ALA A 254 4.57 9.15 -21.84
C ALA A 254 3.62 9.04 -23.04
N LYS A 255 4.17 8.82 -24.24
CA LYS A 255 3.38 8.65 -25.47
C LYS A 255 2.42 7.48 -25.38
N GLU A 256 2.84 6.38 -24.78
CA GLU A 256 2.05 5.16 -24.67
C GLU A 256 0.76 5.34 -23.87
N VAL A 257 0.77 6.20 -22.85
CA VAL A 257 -0.42 6.51 -22.04
C VAL A 257 -1.03 7.87 -22.36
N GLY A 258 -0.60 8.52 -23.45
CA GLY A 258 -1.08 9.84 -23.85
C GLY A 258 -0.80 10.94 -22.83
N LEU A 259 0.32 10.83 -22.11
CA LEU A 259 0.80 11.87 -21.21
C LEU A 259 1.47 12.98 -22.02
N GLU A 260 1.23 14.24 -21.65
CA GLU A 260 1.93 15.38 -22.24
C GLU A 260 3.45 15.27 -22.00
N VAL A 261 4.20 15.31 -23.10
CA VAL A 261 5.67 15.16 -23.07
C VAL A 261 6.38 16.48 -22.76
N ASP A 262 5.72 17.60 -23.03
CA ASP A 262 6.26 18.92 -22.78
C ASP A 262 6.29 19.19 -21.28
N GLY A 263 7.47 19.58 -20.76
CA GLY A 263 7.62 19.89 -19.34
C GLY A 263 7.77 18.69 -18.40
N ILE A 264 8.18 17.52 -18.93
CA ILE A 264 8.71 16.43 -18.10
C ILE A 264 10.07 16.84 -17.53
N GLU A 265 10.19 16.88 -16.20
CA GLU A 265 11.43 17.16 -15.49
C GLU A 265 11.85 15.96 -14.65
N VAL A 266 13.14 15.61 -14.71
CA VAL A 266 13.70 14.47 -13.97
C VAL A 266 14.61 14.97 -12.86
N PHE A 267 14.30 14.58 -11.63
CA PHE A 267 15.09 14.84 -10.45
C PHE A 267 15.70 13.54 -9.91
N PRO A 268 16.71 13.58 -9.03
CA PRO A 268 17.40 12.37 -8.54
C PRO A 268 16.48 11.28 -7.97
N GLY A 269 15.32 11.63 -7.40
CA GLY A 269 14.39 10.67 -6.79
C GLY A 269 12.94 10.72 -7.31
N HIS A 270 12.62 11.62 -8.24
CA HIS A 270 11.26 11.72 -8.77
C HIS A 270 11.22 12.39 -10.15
N ILE A 271 10.10 12.20 -10.84
CA ILE A 271 9.80 12.81 -12.14
C ILE A 271 8.59 13.72 -11.94
N VAL A 272 8.65 14.93 -12.50
CA VAL A 272 7.54 15.88 -12.51
C VAL A 272 6.95 15.95 -13.92
N VAL A 273 5.63 15.87 -14.01
CA VAL A 273 4.84 15.91 -15.25
C VAL A 273 3.70 16.94 -15.14
N GLY A 274 3.15 17.37 -16.26
CA GLY A 274 1.98 18.26 -16.32
C GLY A 274 0.69 17.53 -16.72
N ASN A 275 -0.46 18.08 -16.34
CA ASN A 275 -1.80 17.70 -16.82
C ASN A 275 -2.07 16.18 -16.86
N SER A 276 -1.63 15.48 -15.81
CA SER A 276 -1.63 14.02 -15.81
C SER A 276 -2.77 13.43 -14.98
N THR A 277 -3.27 12.29 -15.41
CA THR A 277 -4.15 11.43 -14.60
C THR A 277 -3.34 10.53 -13.66
N GLU A 278 -3.99 9.98 -12.65
CA GLU A 278 -3.35 9.04 -11.72
C GLU A 278 -2.88 7.76 -12.41
N GLN A 279 -3.66 7.23 -13.36
CA GLN A 279 -3.29 6.04 -14.12
C GLN A 279 -2.04 6.26 -14.99
N GLN A 280 -1.95 7.40 -15.67
CA GLN A 280 -0.76 7.76 -16.45
C GLN A 280 0.48 7.83 -15.58
N ARG A 281 0.39 8.50 -14.41
CA ARG A 281 1.52 8.60 -13.48
C ARG A 281 1.94 7.25 -12.92
N TYR A 282 0.99 6.40 -12.52
CA TYR A 282 1.29 5.06 -12.02
C TYR A 282 1.92 4.17 -13.07
N PHE A 283 1.47 4.27 -14.32
CA PHE A 283 2.12 3.58 -15.42
C PHE A 283 3.60 3.97 -15.55
N VAL A 284 3.90 5.26 -15.66
CA VAL A 284 5.29 5.75 -15.79
C VAL A 284 6.09 5.42 -14.53
N GLN A 285 5.50 5.50 -13.35
CA GLN A 285 6.15 5.18 -12.07
C GLN A 285 6.60 3.72 -12.02
N HIS A 286 5.72 2.78 -12.34
CA HIS A 286 6.07 1.35 -12.33
C HIS A 286 7.05 0.99 -13.44
N ALA A 287 6.98 1.66 -14.60
CA ALA A 287 7.90 1.43 -15.72
C ALA A 287 9.32 1.97 -15.46
N THR A 288 9.45 3.00 -14.63
CA THR A 288 10.74 3.68 -14.39
C THR A 288 11.36 3.32 -13.04
N GLY A 289 10.55 2.91 -12.06
CA GLY A 289 11.00 2.79 -10.67
C GLY A 289 11.29 4.15 -10.02
N PHE A 290 10.59 5.20 -10.45
CA PHE A 290 10.66 6.56 -9.87
C PHE A 290 9.27 7.02 -9.46
N GLN A 291 9.14 7.73 -8.35
CA GLN A 291 7.91 8.46 -8.07
C GLN A 291 7.61 9.47 -9.18
N VAL A 292 6.36 9.51 -9.63
CA VAL A 292 5.91 10.47 -10.66
C VAL A 292 4.86 11.39 -10.07
N HIS A 293 5.10 12.69 -10.17
CA HIS A 293 4.27 13.72 -9.56
C HIS A 293 3.71 14.67 -10.61
N ASP A 294 2.46 15.07 -10.42
CA ASP A 294 1.87 16.13 -11.21
C ASP A 294 2.25 17.49 -10.63
N ARG A 295 2.66 18.42 -11.48
CA ARG A 295 3.09 19.77 -11.07
C ARG A 295 2.01 20.54 -10.31
N ALA A 296 0.73 20.33 -10.63
CA ALA A 296 -0.37 20.95 -9.90
C ALA A 296 -0.57 20.36 -8.48
N HIS A 297 0.13 19.28 -8.16
CA HIS A 297 -0.03 18.54 -6.91
C HIS A 297 1.33 18.23 -6.25
N PRO A 298 2.17 19.24 -5.96
CA PRO A 298 3.55 19.04 -5.52
C PRO A 298 3.62 18.27 -4.20
N HIS A 299 4.69 17.51 -4.01
CA HIS A 299 5.04 16.93 -2.72
C HIS A 299 5.78 17.98 -1.89
N PHE A 300 5.37 18.17 -0.64
CA PHE A 300 6.04 19.12 0.25
C PHE A 300 7.23 18.46 0.95
N PRO A 301 8.39 19.14 1.03
CA PRO A 301 9.59 18.64 1.71
C PRO A 301 9.30 18.18 3.13
N GLY A 302 9.96 17.09 3.53
CA GLY A 302 9.81 16.48 4.85
C GLY A 302 8.47 15.78 5.11
N ARG A 303 7.41 16.01 4.32
CA ARG A 303 6.07 15.49 4.64
C ARG A 303 5.82 14.05 4.19
N HIS A 304 6.78 13.41 3.52
CA HIS A 304 6.67 12.03 3.02
C HIS A 304 5.39 11.78 2.18
N GLY A 305 4.87 12.80 1.48
CA GLY A 305 3.60 12.71 0.75
C GLY A 305 2.34 12.71 1.63
N ARG A 306 2.38 13.29 2.83
CA ARG A 306 1.25 13.49 3.75
C ARG A 306 0.64 14.89 3.61
N ALA A 307 -0.50 15.09 4.24
CA ALA A 307 -1.18 16.38 4.33
C ALA A 307 -0.40 17.40 5.19
N GLU A 308 -0.83 18.68 5.13
CA GLU A 308 -0.25 19.75 5.95
C GLU A 308 -0.68 19.66 7.41
N GLU A 309 -1.90 19.20 7.67
CA GLU A 309 -2.41 18.97 9.02
C GLU A 309 -1.55 17.94 9.75
N GLY A 310 -1.15 18.25 10.99
CA GLY A 310 -0.32 17.39 11.83
C GLY A 310 1.20 17.52 11.62
N TRP A 311 1.66 18.52 10.85
CA TRP A 311 3.10 18.74 10.56
C TRP A 311 3.76 19.93 11.27
N THR A 312 3.05 20.56 12.22
CA THR A 312 3.56 21.61 13.12
C THR A 312 4.36 21.01 14.28
#